data_AF-A0A348VEG1-F1
#
_entry.id   AF-A0A348VEG1-F1
#
_cell.length_a   1.000
_cell.length_b   1.000
_cell.length_c   1.000
_cell.angle_alpha   90.00
_cell.angle_beta   90.00
_cell.angle_gamma   90.00
#
_symmetry.space_group_name_H-M   'P 1'
#
loop_
_entity.id
_entity.type
_entity.pdbx_description
1 polymer ?
#
loop_
_entity_poly.entity_id
_entity_poly.type
_entity_poly.pdbx_seq_one_letter_code
_entity_poly.pdbx_strand_id
1 'polypeptide(L)'
;GDVRITNRYDEEYFLSSFFSAMHEGGHALYEQDISDELYGTGLATGVSMGIHESQSRFYENMIGRSKNFWEYFFPTLVEEFPNLSSARPEDMYRAVNTVEPSLIRTEADELTYAMHIIIRYEMEKAFINDEITVEEAPEVWNEKYEKYLGIRPKDYSSGILQDTHWSGGMVGYFPSYALGNLYAAQFLNTMKKDMDVEELLREGNLEPIHQWLKDKVHKHGAVYTPSELVEMVTGEPLNPQYFVDYLTEKLRDVYAVG
;
A
#
# COMPACT_ATOMS: atom_id res chain seq x y z
N GLY A 1 23.16 2.80 3.87
CA GLY A 1 24.09 1.67 4.09
C GLY A 1 23.67 0.66 5.17
N ASP A 2 22.66 0.95 6.00
CA ASP A 2 22.05 -0.02 6.93
C ASP A 2 20.56 0.31 7.01
N VAL A 3 19.75 -0.38 6.22
CA VAL A 3 18.28 -0.26 6.20
C VAL A 3 17.74 -1.65 6.50
N ARG A 4 17.01 -1.77 7.60
CA ARG A 4 16.55 -3.05 8.14
C ARG A 4 15.04 -3.15 8.02
N ILE A 5 14.57 -4.33 7.64
CA ILE A 5 13.16 -4.67 7.61
C ILE A 5 12.89 -5.76 8.65
N THR A 6 11.66 -5.80 9.14
CA THR A 6 11.17 -6.86 10.02
C THR A 6 9.95 -7.51 9.40
N ASN A 7 9.73 -8.79 9.69
CA ASN A 7 8.56 -9.49 9.19
C ASN A 7 7.96 -10.38 10.29
N ARG A 8 6.66 -10.62 10.21
CA ARG A 8 5.92 -11.58 11.05
C ARG A 8 5.51 -12.76 10.17
N TYR A 9 5.94 -13.96 10.54
CA TYR A 9 5.54 -15.19 9.87
C TYR A 9 4.32 -15.80 10.56
N ASP A 10 3.38 -16.28 9.74
CA ASP A 10 2.20 -16.99 10.18
C ASP A 10 2.15 -18.33 9.44
N GLU A 11 2.36 -19.43 10.15
CA GLU A 11 2.43 -20.78 9.55
C GLU A 11 1.10 -21.21 8.91
N GLU A 12 -0.01 -20.61 9.34
CA GLU A 12 -1.34 -20.90 8.79
C GLU A 12 -1.71 -19.96 7.64
N TYR A 13 -0.98 -18.85 7.45
CA TYR A 13 -1.31 -17.85 6.43
C TYR A 13 -0.08 -17.22 5.75
N PHE A 14 0.45 -17.94 4.76
CA PHE A 14 1.60 -17.54 3.93
C PHE A 14 1.53 -16.09 3.41
N LEU A 15 0.38 -15.70 2.84
CA LEU A 15 0.22 -14.41 2.17
C LEU A 15 0.46 -13.21 3.10
N SER A 16 0.16 -13.33 4.40
CA SER A 16 0.43 -12.28 5.37
C SER A 16 1.91 -11.92 5.41
N SER A 17 2.76 -12.93 5.62
CA SER A 17 4.22 -12.74 5.69
C SER A 17 4.84 -12.36 4.35
N PHE A 18 4.29 -12.89 3.25
CA PHE A 18 4.79 -12.63 1.90
C PHE A 18 4.57 -11.17 1.50
N PHE A 19 3.34 -10.67 1.62
CA PHE A 19 3.04 -9.26 1.30
C PHE A 19 3.63 -8.29 2.31
N SER A 20 3.74 -8.67 3.58
CA SER A 20 4.48 -7.86 4.57
C SER A 20 5.95 -7.70 4.17
N ALA A 21 6.61 -8.76 3.68
CA ALA A 21 7.99 -8.65 3.19
C ALA A 21 8.11 -7.72 1.97
N MET A 22 7.16 -7.82 1.03
CA MET A 22 7.14 -6.92 -0.14
C MET A 22 6.90 -5.46 0.26
N HIS A 23 5.99 -5.23 1.20
CA HIS A 23 5.65 -3.92 1.72
C HIS A 23 6.87 -3.25 2.37
N GLU A 24 7.48 -3.92 3.36
CA GLU A 24 8.68 -3.40 4.02
C GLU A 24 9.88 -3.34 3.08
N GLY A 25 9.97 -4.25 2.11
CA GLY A 25 10.95 -4.21 1.04
C GLY A 25 10.85 -2.95 0.18
N GLY A 26 9.64 -2.53 -0.19
CA GLY A 26 9.43 -1.29 -0.94
C GLY A 26 9.83 -0.03 -0.16
N HIS A 27 9.53 0.00 1.14
CA HIS A 27 10.05 1.02 2.05
C HIS A 27 11.59 1.04 2.07
N ALA A 28 12.21 -0.13 2.22
CA ALA A 28 13.65 -0.23 2.30
C ALA A 28 14.35 0.17 1.00
N LEU A 29 13.80 -0.20 -0.15
CA LEU A 29 14.33 0.18 -1.46
C LEU A 29 14.35 1.70 -1.63
N TYR A 30 13.30 2.41 -1.18
CA TYR A 30 13.29 3.86 -1.21
C TYR A 30 14.46 4.44 -0.42
N GLU A 31 14.61 4.07 0.85
CA GLU A 31 15.66 4.58 1.73
C GLU A 31 17.08 4.18 1.27
N GLN A 32 17.24 3.00 0.66
CA GLN A 32 18.53 2.54 0.13
C GLN A 32 19.00 3.31 -1.10
N ASP A 33 18.06 3.83 -1.89
CA ASP A 33 18.34 4.48 -3.17
C ASP A 33 18.51 5.99 -3.08
N ILE A 34 18.24 6.60 -1.92
CA ILE A 34 18.48 8.02 -1.68
C ILE A 34 19.96 8.33 -1.92
N SER A 35 20.23 9.39 -2.68
CA SER A 35 21.59 9.74 -3.09
C SER A 35 22.52 9.96 -1.90
N ASP A 36 23.67 9.28 -1.91
CA ASP A 36 24.72 9.43 -0.89
C ASP A 36 25.23 10.88 -0.78
N GLU A 37 25.07 11.68 -1.83
CA GLU A 37 25.42 13.11 -1.84
C GLU A 37 24.57 13.93 -0.85
N LEU A 38 23.42 13.41 -0.41
CA LEU A 38 22.53 14.07 0.54
C LEU A 38 22.89 13.78 2.00
N TYR A 39 23.80 12.83 2.29
CA TYR A 39 24.17 12.53 3.68
C TYR A 39 24.76 13.76 4.38
N GLY A 40 24.32 13.98 5.62
CA GLY A 40 24.74 15.13 6.44
C GLY A 40 24.03 16.45 6.11
N THR A 41 23.16 16.49 5.09
CA THR A 41 22.39 17.70 4.73
C THR A 41 21.05 17.81 5.46
N GLY A 42 20.56 16.72 6.05
CA GLY A 42 19.19 16.60 6.56
C GLY A 42 18.15 16.24 5.49
N LEU A 43 18.55 16.08 4.22
CA LEU A 43 17.68 15.72 3.10
C LEU A 43 17.81 14.25 2.67
N ALA A 44 18.71 13.48 3.30
CA ALA A 44 18.88 12.04 3.05
C ALA A 44 17.83 11.21 3.79
N THR A 45 16.55 11.43 3.47
CA THR A 45 15.40 10.71 4.01
C THR A 45 14.23 10.80 3.03
N GLY A 46 13.26 9.91 3.13
CA GLY A 46 12.03 10.04 2.37
C GLY A 46 11.32 11.38 2.60
N VAL A 47 10.81 11.98 1.53
CA VAL A 47 10.22 13.34 1.57
C VAL A 47 8.97 13.45 2.43
N SER A 48 8.17 12.38 2.52
CA SER A 48 6.96 12.32 3.35
C SER A 48 6.49 10.89 3.54
N MET A 49 5.69 10.64 4.57
CA MET A 49 5.06 9.32 4.79
C MET A 49 4.18 8.87 3.62
N GLY A 50 3.53 9.81 2.91
CA GLY A 50 2.71 9.45 1.74
C GLY A 50 3.55 8.94 0.57
N ILE A 51 4.68 9.60 0.28
CA ILE A 51 5.61 9.10 -0.74
C ILE A 51 6.29 7.81 -0.28
N HIS A 52 6.64 7.71 0.99
CA HIS A 52 7.25 6.51 1.55
C HIS A 52 6.32 5.28 1.46
N GLU A 53 5.03 5.46 1.80
CA GLU A 53 3.99 4.45 1.64
C GLU A 53 3.70 4.14 0.16
N SER A 54 3.85 5.10 -0.74
CA SER A 54 3.65 4.82 -2.16
C SER A 54 4.64 3.77 -2.67
N GLN A 55 5.87 3.75 -2.14
CA GLN A 55 6.87 2.76 -2.56
C GLN A 55 6.52 1.37 -2.00
N SER A 56 6.13 1.26 -0.73
CA SER A 56 5.69 -0.04 -0.18
C SER A 56 4.46 -0.59 -0.90
N ARG A 57 3.44 0.24 -1.13
CA ARG A 57 2.22 -0.15 -1.85
C ARG A 57 2.48 -0.44 -3.32
N PHE A 58 3.44 0.22 -3.95
CA PHE A 58 3.82 -0.08 -5.32
C PHE A 58 4.33 -1.53 -5.42
N TYR A 59 5.31 -1.91 -4.61
CA TYR A 59 5.85 -3.28 -4.66
C TYR A 59 4.85 -4.32 -4.14
N GLU A 60 4.15 -4.04 -3.04
CA GLU A 60 3.16 -4.96 -2.48
C GLU A 60 2.00 -5.22 -3.45
N ASN A 61 1.34 -4.15 -3.92
CA ASN A 61 0.05 -4.24 -4.59
C ASN A 61 0.18 -4.15 -6.11
N MET A 62 0.82 -3.10 -6.60
CA MET A 62 0.92 -2.84 -8.05
C MET A 62 1.76 -3.91 -8.75
N ILE A 63 2.78 -4.42 -8.06
CA ILE A 63 3.65 -5.51 -8.55
C ILE A 63 3.18 -6.86 -7.99
N GLY A 64 3.27 -7.07 -6.67
CA GLY A 64 3.09 -8.38 -6.04
C GLY A 64 1.69 -8.97 -6.12
N ARG A 65 0.65 -8.14 -6.29
CA ARG A 65 -0.74 -8.60 -6.49
C ARG A 65 -1.19 -8.51 -7.96
N SER A 66 -0.27 -8.24 -8.88
CA SER A 66 -0.59 -8.21 -10.31
C SER A 66 -0.67 -9.61 -10.90
N LYS A 67 -1.44 -9.75 -11.98
CA LYS A 67 -1.58 -11.02 -12.71
C LYS A 67 -0.24 -11.51 -13.26
N ASN A 68 0.49 -10.64 -13.96
CA ASN A 68 1.74 -10.99 -14.62
C ASN A 68 2.83 -11.43 -13.63
N PHE A 69 2.83 -10.88 -12.41
CA PHE A 69 3.71 -11.35 -11.33
C PHE A 69 3.45 -12.81 -10.98
N TRP A 70 2.18 -13.20 -10.82
CA TRP A 70 1.83 -14.59 -10.53
C TRP A 70 2.01 -15.52 -11.73
N GLU A 71 1.85 -15.05 -12.96
CA GLU A 71 2.19 -15.84 -14.16
C GLU A 71 3.65 -16.33 -14.12
N TYR A 72 4.58 -15.48 -13.65
CA TYR A 72 5.99 -15.83 -13.54
C TYR A 72 6.37 -16.57 -12.24
N PHE A 73 5.95 -16.07 -11.08
CA PHE A 73 6.43 -16.57 -9.78
C PHE A 73 5.61 -17.73 -9.19
N PHE A 74 4.41 -18.02 -9.72
CA PHE A 74 3.60 -19.14 -9.23
C PHE A 74 4.27 -20.51 -9.34
N PRO A 75 5.01 -20.85 -10.41
CA PRO A 75 5.78 -22.10 -10.47
C PRO A 75 6.77 -22.26 -9.30
N THR A 76 7.50 -21.21 -8.94
CA THR A 76 8.41 -21.23 -7.78
C THR A 76 7.65 -21.46 -6.48
N LEU A 77 6.46 -20.86 -6.34
CA LEU A 77 5.62 -21.11 -5.17
C LEU A 77 5.17 -22.57 -5.09
N VAL A 78 4.82 -23.20 -6.22
CA VAL A 78 4.44 -24.63 -6.25
C VAL A 78 5.62 -25.54 -5.91
N GLU A 79 6.85 -25.17 -6.27
CA GLU A 79 8.06 -25.91 -5.86
C GLU A 79 8.24 -25.93 -4.34
N GLU A 80 8.03 -24.79 -3.67
CA GLU A 80 8.11 -24.67 -2.21
C GLU A 80 6.87 -25.23 -1.48
N PHE A 81 5.69 -25.18 -2.11
CA PHE A 81 4.42 -25.65 -1.58
C PHE A 81 3.72 -26.61 -2.57
N PRO A 82 4.15 -27.88 -2.66
CA PRO A 82 3.62 -28.84 -3.63
C PRO A 82 2.11 -29.13 -3.51
N ASN A 83 1.50 -28.81 -2.38
CA ASN A 83 0.04 -28.88 -2.18
C ASN A 83 -0.75 -27.91 -3.08
N LEU A 84 -0.08 -26.92 -3.69
CA LEU A 84 -0.68 -26.00 -4.66
C LEU A 84 -0.63 -26.49 -6.11
N SER A 85 -0.09 -27.70 -6.36
CA SER A 85 0.13 -28.24 -7.72
C SER A 85 -1.13 -28.42 -8.58
N SER A 86 -2.32 -28.43 -7.98
CA SER A 86 -3.60 -28.46 -8.72
C SER A 86 -4.15 -27.08 -9.07
N ALA A 87 -3.62 -26.01 -8.48
CA ALA A 87 -4.00 -24.63 -8.76
C ALA A 87 -3.22 -24.07 -9.95
N ARG A 88 -3.72 -22.97 -10.52
CA ARG A 88 -3.11 -22.24 -11.64
C ARG A 88 -2.69 -20.84 -11.18
N PRO A 89 -1.78 -20.17 -11.91
CA PRO A 89 -1.40 -18.78 -11.62
C PRO A 89 -2.60 -17.83 -11.47
N GLU A 90 -3.59 -17.97 -12.34
CA GLU A 90 -4.84 -17.19 -12.30
C GLU A 90 -5.64 -17.42 -11.01
N ASP A 91 -5.63 -18.64 -10.46
CA ASP A 91 -6.34 -18.95 -9.21
C ASP A 91 -5.65 -18.24 -8.03
N MET A 92 -4.32 -18.17 -8.03
CA MET A 92 -3.56 -17.40 -7.03
C MET A 92 -3.79 -15.89 -7.18
N TYR A 93 -3.71 -15.37 -8.41
CA TYR A 93 -4.00 -13.97 -8.70
C TYR A 93 -5.38 -13.54 -8.17
N ARG A 94 -6.42 -14.37 -8.38
CA ARG A 94 -7.75 -14.09 -7.82
C ARG A 94 -7.76 -14.18 -6.30
N ALA A 95 -7.12 -15.20 -5.71
CA ALA A 95 -7.08 -15.39 -4.26
C ALA A 95 -6.44 -14.21 -3.51
N VAL A 96 -5.30 -13.69 -4.00
CA VAL A 96 -4.59 -12.57 -3.36
C VAL A 96 -5.28 -11.21 -3.52
N ASN A 97 -6.33 -11.15 -4.35
CA ASN A 97 -7.13 -9.95 -4.64
C ASN A 97 -8.57 -10.08 -4.15
N THR A 98 -8.82 -10.98 -3.19
CA THR A 98 -10.13 -11.08 -2.55
C THR A 98 -10.45 -9.80 -1.78
N VAL A 99 -11.65 -9.29 -1.98
CA VAL A 99 -12.24 -8.11 -1.34
C VAL A 99 -13.35 -8.56 -0.39
N GLU A 100 -13.22 -8.17 0.87
CA GLU A 100 -14.22 -8.45 1.90
C GLU A 100 -14.14 -7.37 3.00
N PRO A 101 -15.28 -6.79 3.43
CA PRO A 101 -15.27 -5.90 4.59
C PRO A 101 -14.71 -6.62 5.83
N SER A 102 -13.66 -6.08 6.43
CA SER A 102 -13.00 -6.64 7.62
C SER A 102 -12.79 -5.58 8.70
N LEU A 103 -12.53 -6.00 9.94
CA LEU A 103 -12.41 -5.06 11.08
C LEU A 103 -11.00 -4.46 11.20
N ILE A 104 -9.97 -5.25 10.85
CA ILE A 104 -8.56 -4.93 11.10
C ILE A 104 -7.96 -4.25 9.86
N ARG A 105 -7.61 -2.97 10.01
CA ARG A 105 -7.10 -2.14 8.90
C ARG A 105 -5.88 -2.74 8.20
N THR A 106 -4.93 -3.29 8.95
CA THR A 106 -3.69 -3.84 8.38
C THR A 106 -3.91 -5.12 7.58
N GLU A 107 -5.07 -5.75 7.70
CA GLU A 107 -5.46 -6.97 7.01
C GLU A 107 -6.53 -6.71 5.93
N ALA A 108 -6.96 -5.45 5.76
CA ALA A 108 -7.96 -5.07 4.78
C ALA A 108 -7.41 -5.15 3.34
N ASP A 109 -8.30 -5.48 2.40
CA ASP A 109 -7.99 -5.55 0.97
C ASP A 109 -7.79 -4.16 0.33
N GLU A 110 -7.27 -4.12 -0.90
CA GLU A 110 -6.95 -2.88 -1.60
C GLU A 110 -8.14 -1.91 -1.77
N LEU A 111 -9.38 -2.41 -1.83
CA LEU A 111 -10.57 -1.59 -1.99
C LEU A 111 -11.06 -1.06 -0.63
N THR A 112 -11.23 -1.94 0.34
CA THR A 112 -11.84 -1.59 1.64
C THR A 112 -10.88 -0.81 2.52
N TYR A 113 -9.56 -0.98 2.36
CA TYR A 113 -8.52 -0.28 3.13
C TYR A 113 -8.72 1.23 3.19
N ALA A 114 -9.12 1.86 2.08
CA ALA A 114 -9.36 3.31 2.04
C ALA A 114 -10.47 3.75 3.02
N MET A 115 -11.49 2.93 3.24
CA MET A 115 -12.57 3.22 4.19
C MET A 115 -12.06 3.23 5.63
N HIS A 116 -11.15 2.32 5.99
CA HIS A 116 -10.51 2.34 7.31
C HIS A 116 -9.76 3.64 7.59
N ILE A 117 -9.10 4.20 6.56
CA ILE A 117 -8.40 5.48 6.66
C ILE A 117 -9.38 6.64 6.80
N ILE A 118 -10.46 6.65 6.00
CA ILE A 118 -11.51 7.68 6.09
C ILE A 118 -12.12 7.73 7.50
N ILE A 119 -12.43 6.57 8.08
CA ILE A 119 -12.99 6.48 9.44
C ILE A 119 -12.07 7.17 10.45
N ARG A 120 -10.76 6.87 10.40
CA ARG A 120 -9.77 7.45 11.33
C ARG A 120 -9.59 8.94 11.10
N TYR A 121 -9.51 9.37 9.85
CA TYR A 121 -9.42 10.79 9.50
C TYR A 121 -10.63 11.58 10.02
N GLU A 122 -11.85 11.05 9.86
CA GLU A 122 -13.06 11.68 10.38
C GLU A 122 -13.08 11.70 11.92
N MET A 123 -12.62 10.63 12.58
CA MET A 123 -12.46 10.60 14.03
C MET A 123 -11.48 11.68 14.51
N GLU A 124 -10.31 11.79 13.87
CA GLU A 124 -9.30 12.82 14.21
C GLU A 124 -9.86 14.23 14.05
N LYS A 125 -10.59 14.51 12.95
CA LYS A 125 -11.26 15.79 12.76
C LYS A 125 -12.28 16.08 13.85
N ALA A 126 -13.11 15.10 14.19
CA ALA A 126 -14.13 15.26 15.21
C ALA A 126 -13.51 15.56 16.58
N PHE A 127 -12.42 14.89 16.95
CA PHE A 127 -11.68 15.20 18.17
C PHE A 127 -11.07 16.60 18.15
N ILE A 128 -10.41 16.99 17.05
CA ILE A 128 -9.76 18.32 16.93
C ILE A 128 -10.78 19.46 17.00
N ASN A 129 -11.99 19.23 16.49
CA ASN A 129 -13.07 20.20 16.47
C ASN A 129 -13.94 20.19 17.74
N ASP A 130 -13.57 19.44 18.78
CA ASP A 130 -14.37 19.23 19.99
C ASP A 130 -15.80 18.69 19.70
N GLU A 131 -15.98 17.91 18.63
CA GLU A 131 -17.27 17.33 18.21
C GLU A 131 -17.59 16.01 18.94
N ILE A 132 -16.58 15.31 19.44
CA ILE A 132 -16.73 14.05 20.22
C ILE A 132 -15.79 14.04 21.42
N THR A 133 -16.19 13.39 22.52
CA THR A 133 -15.29 13.12 23.66
C THR A 133 -14.61 11.76 23.56
N VAL A 134 -13.59 11.53 24.40
CA VAL A 134 -12.89 10.23 24.48
C VAL A 134 -13.85 9.11 24.91
N GLU A 135 -14.80 9.41 25.79
CA GLU A 135 -15.80 8.46 26.27
C GLU A 135 -16.79 8.04 25.17
N GLU A 136 -17.12 8.95 24.25
CA GLU A 136 -18.03 8.71 23.12
C GLU A 136 -17.35 7.97 21.96
N ALA A 137 -16.03 8.10 21.86
CA ALA A 137 -15.24 7.62 20.73
C ALA A 137 -15.46 6.13 20.36
N PRO A 138 -15.58 5.17 21.30
CA PRO A 138 -15.82 3.78 20.94
C PRO A 138 -17.14 3.57 20.20
N GLU A 139 -18.20 4.29 20.58
CA GLU A 139 -19.50 4.16 19.93
C GLU A 139 -19.48 4.83 18.55
N VAL A 140 -18.93 6.05 18.45
CA VAL A 140 -18.77 6.76 17.17
C VAL A 140 -17.93 5.95 16.19
N TRP A 141 -16.86 5.29 16.66
CA TRP A 141 -16.06 4.37 15.87
C TRP A 141 -16.91 3.22 15.30
N ASN A 142 -17.70 2.57 16.15
CA ASN A 142 -18.53 1.45 15.75
C ASN A 142 -19.61 1.85 14.74
N GLU A 143 -20.27 3.00 14.94
CA GLU A 143 -21.24 3.56 14.00
C GLU A 143 -20.60 3.87 12.64
N LYS A 144 -19.37 4.42 12.64
CA LYS A 144 -18.64 4.68 11.39
C LYS A 144 -18.27 3.38 10.67
N TYR A 145 -17.78 2.35 11.37
CA TYR A 145 -17.50 1.05 10.77
C TYR A 145 -18.76 0.42 10.16
N GLU A 146 -19.89 0.48 10.88
CA GLU A 146 -21.17 -0.04 10.38
C GLU A 146 -21.65 0.73 9.15
N LYS A 147 -21.51 2.05 9.15
CA LYS A 147 -21.87 2.92 8.02
C LYS A 147 -21.01 2.69 6.77
N TYR A 148 -19.68 2.60 6.93
CA TYR A 148 -18.74 2.56 5.81
C TYR A 148 -18.45 1.16 5.31
N LEU A 149 -18.45 0.16 6.19
CA LEU A 149 -18.05 -1.22 5.89
C LEU A 149 -19.19 -2.23 6.12
N GLY A 150 -20.33 -1.83 6.69
CA GLY A 150 -21.46 -2.73 6.95
C GLY A 150 -21.21 -3.74 8.09
N ILE A 151 -20.12 -3.57 8.84
CA ILE A 151 -19.70 -4.46 9.93
C ILE A 151 -19.40 -3.65 11.17
N ARG A 152 -19.48 -4.29 12.34
CA ARG A 152 -19.37 -3.61 13.63
C ARG A 152 -18.41 -4.36 14.56
N PRO A 153 -17.41 -3.67 15.15
CA PRO A 153 -16.55 -4.27 16.18
C PRO A 153 -17.37 -4.76 17.39
N LYS A 154 -16.94 -5.87 17.99
CA LYS A 154 -17.58 -6.45 19.18
C LYS A 154 -16.87 -6.12 20.49
N ASP A 155 -15.61 -5.73 20.38
CA ASP A 155 -14.72 -5.41 21.50
C ASP A 155 -13.76 -4.29 21.10
N TYR A 156 -13.05 -3.74 22.07
CA TYR A 156 -12.12 -2.64 21.80
C TYR A 156 -10.87 -3.06 21.04
N SER A 157 -10.42 -4.32 21.19
CA SER A 157 -9.26 -4.86 20.48
C SER A 157 -9.45 -4.90 18.96
N SER A 158 -10.64 -5.26 18.51
CA SER A 158 -11.05 -5.22 17.10
C SER A 158 -11.67 -3.89 16.68
N GLY A 159 -11.92 -3.01 17.65
CA GLY A 159 -12.49 -1.68 17.47
C GLY A 159 -11.45 -0.58 17.59
N ILE A 160 -11.76 0.45 18.39
CA ILE A 160 -10.99 1.69 18.49
C ILE A 160 -9.54 1.50 19.00
N LEU A 161 -9.22 0.39 19.68
CA LEU A 161 -7.87 0.12 20.19
C LEU A 161 -7.04 -0.78 19.26
N GLN A 162 -7.50 -1.05 18.04
CA GLN A 162 -6.79 -1.92 17.10
C GLN A 162 -5.45 -1.34 16.60
N ASP A 163 -5.28 -0.01 16.66
CA ASP A 163 -4.10 0.70 16.17
C ASP A 163 -3.36 1.43 17.30
N THR A 164 -2.03 1.48 17.20
CA THR A 164 -1.16 2.14 18.18
C THR A 164 -0.93 3.62 17.90
N HIS A 165 -1.44 4.16 16.79
CA HIS A 165 -1.10 5.50 16.32
C HIS A 165 -1.47 6.61 17.30
N TRP A 166 -2.72 6.62 17.77
CA TRP A 166 -3.19 7.66 18.68
C TRP A 166 -2.53 7.59 20.05
N SER A 167 -2.24 6.39 20.57
CA SER A 167 -1.47 6.25 21.81
C SER A 167 0.00 6.68 21.65
N GLY A 168 0.55 6.56 20.44
CA GLY A 168 1.86 7.10 20.05
C GLY A 168 1.87 8.59 19.70
N GLY A 169 0.73 9.30 19.78
CA GLY A 169 0.63 10.72 19.44
C GLY A 169 0.63 11.04 17.94
N MET A 170 0.47 10.03 17.08
CA MET A 170 0.50 10.17 15.61
C MET A 170 -0.87 10.61 15.06
N VAL A 171 -1.32 11.80 15.44
CA VAL A 171 -2.58 12.40 14.95
C VAL A 171 -2.33 13.09 13.60
N GLY A 172 -3.21 12.86 12.62
CA GLY A 172 -3.05 13.37 11.24
C GLY A 172 -2.14 12.47 10.39
N TYR A 173 -1.72 11.32 10.91
CA TYR A 173 -0.84 10.38 10.22
C TYR A 173 -1.60 9.50 9.24
N PHE A 174 -2.77 8.96 9.61
CA PHE A 174 -3.49 7.99 8.78
C PHE A 174 -3.77 8.42 7.33
N PRO A 175 -4.06 9.68 7.02
CA PRO A 175 -4.21 10.14 5.64
C PRO A 175 -3.00 9.83 4.74
N SER A 176 -1.79 9.70 5.29
CA SER A 176 -0.60 9.33 4.52
C SER A 176 -0.73 7.95 3.87
N TYR A 177 -1.43 7.01 4.51
CA TYR A 177 -1.64 5.67 3.96
C TYR A 177 -2.51 5.70 2.70
N ALA A 178 -3.58 6.52 2.72
CA ALA A 178 -4.40 6.72 1.53
C ALA A 178 -3.60 7.41 0.42
N LEU A 179 -2.83 8.47 0.76
CA LEU A 179 -1.95 9.15 -0.20
C LEU A 179 -0.94 8.20 -0.85
N GLY A 180 -0.40 7.24 -0.09
CA GLY A 180 0.51 6.21 -0.62
C GLY A 180 -0.08 5.45 -1.79
N ASN A 181 -1.31 4.95 -1.65
CA ASN A 181 -2.01 4.25 -2.73
C ASN A 181 -2.25 5.15 -3.96
N LEU A 182 -2.61 6.42 -3.74
CA LEU A 182 -2.84 7.38 -4.83
C LEU A 182 -1.56 7.66 -5.62
N TYR A 183 -0.46 7.97 -4.92
CA TYR A 183 0.84 8.21 -5.55
C TYR A 183 1.36 6.97 -6.27
N ALA A 184 1.24 5.78 -5.67
CA ALA A 184 1.68 4.52 -6.28
C ALA A 184 1.00 4.28 -7.63
N ALA A 185 -0.32 4.47 -7.70
CA ALA A 185 -1.07 4.32 -8.94
C ALA A 185 -0.68 5.35 -10.00
N GLN A 186 -0.47 6.61 -9.61
CA GLN A 186 -0.06 7.67 -10.54
C GLN A 186 1.38 7.44 -11.05
N PHE A 187 2.29 6.95 -10.22
CA PHE A 187 3.63 6.53 -10.63
C PHE A 187 3.59 5.34 -11.58
N LEU A 188 2.80 4.31 -11.27
CA LEU A 188 2.62 3.16 -12.18
C LEU A 188 2.10 3.61 -13.55
N ASN A 189 1.06 4.44 -13.57
CA ASN A 189 0.49 4.95 -14.82
C ASN A 189 1.53 5.74 -15.64
N THR A 190 2.38 6.53 -14.98
CA THR A 190 3.46 7.25 -15.66
C THR A 190 4.52 6.28 -16.18
N MET A 191 4.95 5.32 -15.37
CA MET A 191 5.94 4.31 -15.74
C MET A 191 5.49 3.47 -16.95
N LYS A 192 4.20 3.10 -17.03
CA LYS A 192 3.62 2.40 -18.18
C LYS A 192 3.71 3.17 -19.51
N LYS A 193 3.93 4.49 -19.47
CA LYS A 193 4.19 5.32 -20.67
C LYS A 193 5.64 5.23 -21.13
N ASP A 194 6.56 4.94 -20.20
CA ASP A 194 8.00 4.89 -20.44
C ASP A 194 8.49 3.46 -20.78
N MET A 195 7.78 2.42 -20.31
CA MET A 195 8.15 1.01 -20.54
C MET A 195 6.97 0.05 -20.47
N ASP A 196 7.14 -1.14 -21.05
CA ASP A 196 6.18 -2.25 -20.95
C ASP A 196 6.36 -3.00 -19.62
N VAL A 197 5.74 -2.46 -18.57
CA VAL A 197 5.78 -3.03 -17.22
C VAL A 197 5.19 -4.44 -17.18
N GLU A 198 4.19 -4.72 -18.02
CA GLU A 198 3.48 -5.99 -18.01
C GLU A 198 4.36 -7.12 -18.56
N GLU A 199 5.07 -6.87 -19.66
CA GLU A 199 6.01 -7.83 -20.22
C GLU A 199 7.20 -8.07 -19.27
N LEU A 200 7.74 -7.01 -18.68
CA LEU A 200 8.83 -7.13 -17.68
C LEU A 200 8.43 -8.05 -16.51
N LEU A 201 7.18 -7.95 -16.04
CA LEU A 201 6.67 -8.82 -14.99
C LEU A 201 6.50 -10.27 -15.44
N ARG A 202 6.04 -10.51 -16.69
CA ARG A 202 5.96 -11.87 -17.25
C ARG A 202 7.32 -12.54 -17.41
N GLU A 203 8.37 -11.76 -17.59
CA GLU A 203 9.75 -12.25 -17.65
C GLU A 203 10.42 -12.34 -16.28
N GLY A 204 9.75 -11.89 -15.21
CA GLY A 204 10.31 -11.80 -13.86
C GLY A 204 11.41 -10.75 -13.70
N ASN A 205 11.50 -9.79 -14.63
CA ASN A 205 12.56 -8.80 -14.67
C ASN A 205 12.12 -7.49 -13.98
N LEU A 206 12.40 -7.39 -12.68
CA LEU A 206 12.06 -6.21 -11.87
C LEU A 206 13.10 -5.08 -11.92
N GLU A 207 14.29 -5.32 -12.48
CA GLU A 207 15.39 -4.35 -12.48
C GLU A 207 15.02 -3.03 -13.19
N PRO A 208 14.39 -3.01 -14.38
CA PRO A 208 14.03 -1.75 -15.03
C PRO A 208 12.97 -0.96 -14.26
N ILE A 209 12.05 -1.65 -13.60
CA ILE A 209 10.99 -1.04 -12.76
C ILE A 209 11.64 -0.36 -11.55
N HIS A 210 12.55 -1.07 -10.86
CA HIS A 210 13.30 -0.54 -9.73
C HIS A 210 14.17 0.64 -10.14
N GLN A 211 14.93 0.53 -11.23
CA GLN A 211 15.79 1.60 -11.72
C GLN A 211 14.99 2.86 -12.10
N TRP A 212 13.78 2.72 -12.65
CA TRP A 212 12.91 3.85 -12.92
C TRP A 212 12.50 4.58 -11.63
N LEU A 213 12.06 3.85 -10.60
CA LEU A 213 11.69 4.44 -9.31
C LEU A 213 12.91 5.10 -8.63
N LYS A 214 14.06 4.44 -8.69
CA LYS A 214 15.33 4.99 -8.21
C LYS A 214 15.65 6.34 -8.85
N ASP A 215 15.60 6.38 -10.17
CA ASP A 215 16.02 7.55 -10.95
C ASP A 215 15.03 8.70 -10.89
N LYS A 216 13.74 8.40 -10.80
CA LYS A 216 12.66 9.41 -10.86
C LYS A 216 12.22 9.85 -9.47
N VAL A 217 12.23 8.95 -8.49
CA VAL A 217 11.65 9.18 -7.17
C VAL A 217 12.74 9.13 -6.08
N HIS A 218 13.45 8.01 -5.96
CA HIS A 218 14.20 7.71 -4.73
C HIS A 218 15.41 8.62 -4.52
N LYS A 219 16.24 8.80 -5.55
CA LYS A 219 17.53 9.50 -5.43
C LYS A 219 17.43 10.92 -4.89
N HIS A 220 16.24 11.52 -4.98
CA HIS A 220 15.99 12.91 -4.59
C HIS A 220 15.84 13.11 -3.08
N GLY A 221 15.64 12.05 -2.28
CA GLY A 221 15.38 12.18 -0.84
C GLY A 221 14.29 13.22 -0.56
N ALA A 222 14.56 14.16 0.35
CA ALA A 222 13.66 15.24 0.73
C ALA A 222 14.00 16.60 0.08
N VAL A 223 14.70 16.61 -1.06
CA VAL A 223 15.11 17.85 -1.77
C VAL A 223 13.91 18.65 -2.27
N TYR A 224 12.87 17.97 -2.74
CA TYR A 224 11.62 18.55 -3.22
C TYR A 224 10.53 18.36 -2.19
N THR A 225 9.49 19.19 -2.19
CA THR A 225 8.24 18.85 -1.49
C THR A 225 7.54 17.66 -2.19
N PRO A 226 6.63 16.94 -1.52
CA PRO A 226 5.92 15.82 -2.15
C PRO A 226 5.18 16.22 -3.43
N SER A 227 4.54 17.39 -3.45
CA SER A 227 3.82 17.90 -4.61
C SER A 227 4.75 18.22 -5.78
N GLU A 228 5.89 18.86 -5.51
CA GLU A 228 6.91 19.14 -6.54
C GLU A 228 7.51 17.85 -7.11
N LEU A 229 7.80 16.86 -6.25
CA LEU A 229 8.30 15.56 -6.68
C LEU A 229 7.30 14.86 -7.62
N VAL A 230 6.02 14.82 -7.23
CA VAL A 230 4.97 14.16 -8.03
C VAL A 230 4.77 14.86 -9.37
N GLU A 231 4.73 16.19 -9.40
CA GLU A 231 4.61 16.96 -10.64
C GLU A 231 5.84 16.78 -11.53
N MET A 232 7.05 16.76 -10.97
CA MET A 232 8.29 16.52 -11.70
C MET A 232 8.32 15.11 -12.33
N VAL A 233 7.85 14.09 -11.61
CA VAL A 233 7.86 12.70 -12.08
C VAL A 233 6.75 12.43 -13.09
N THR A 234 5.55 12.93 -12.83
CA THR A 234 4.33 12.50 -13.54
C THR A 234 3.83 13.54 -14.54
N GLY A 235 4.33 14.78 -14.46
CA GLY A 235 3.93 15.91 -15.30
C GLY A 235 2.66 16.63 -14.85
N GLU A 236 2.03 16.21 -13.75
CA GLU A 236 0.82 16.81 -13.20
C GLU A 236 0.75 16.68 -11.66
N PRO A 237 -0.09 17.48 -10.98
CA PRO A 237 -0.37 17.29 -9.55
C PRO A 237 -0.99 15.93 -9.23
N LEU A 238 -1.10 15.60 -7.93
CA LEU A 238 -1.77 14.38 -7.50
C LEU A 238 -3.20 14.28 -8.07
N ASN A 239 -3.47 13.21 -8.80
CA ASN A 239 -4.77 12.94 -9.40
C ASN A 239 -5.32 11.59 -8.91
N PRO A 240 -6.35 11.57 -8.05
CA PRO A 240 -6.88 10.33 -7.48
C PRO A 240 -7.54 9.42 -8.51
N GLN A 241 -7.88 9.93 -9.70
CA GLN A 241 -8.53 9.15 -10.74
C GLN A 241 -7.67 7.95 -11.18
N TYR A 242 -6.34 8.08 -11.17
CA TYR A 242 -5.44 6.97 -11.51
C TYR A 242 -5.60 5.77 -10.59
N PHE A 243 -5.82 5.99 -9.30
CA PHE A 243 -6.07 4.90 -8.35
C PHE A 243 -7.45 4.29 -8.53
N VAL A 244 -8.46 5.13 -8.79
CA VAL A 244 -9.83 4.66 -9.08
C VAL A 244 -9.85 3.80 -10.33
N ASP A 245 -9.18 4.23 -11.40
CA ASP A 245 -9.09 3.50 -12.66
C ASP A 245 -8.35 2.18 -12.48
N TYR A 246 -7.17 2.20 -11.82
CA TYR A 246 -6.41 1.00 -11.47
C TYR A 246 -7.26 -0.03 -10.71
N LEU A 247 -7.94 0.38 -9.63
CA LEU A 247 -8.79 -0.52 -8.86
C LEU A 247 -9.97 -1.03 -9.69
N THR A 248 -10.60 -0.16 -10.47
CA THR A 248 -11.76 -0.53 -11.29
C THR A 248 -11.38 -1.57 -12.34
N GLU A 249 -10.30 -1.35 -13.08
CA GLU A 249 -9.81 -2.29 -14.09
C GLU A 249 -9.43 -3.62 -13.47
N LYS A 250 -8.64 -3.59 -12.38
CA LYS A 250 -8.19 -4.79 -11.67
C LYS A 250 -9.35 -5.61 -11.13
N LEU A 251 -10.30 -4.98 -10.43
CA LEU A 251 -11.40 -5.69 -9.80
C LEU A 251 -12.41 -6.21 -10.82
N ARG A 252 -12.63 -5.52 -11.94
CA ARG A 252 -13.42 -6.05 -13.06
C ARG A 252 -12.85 -7.36 -13.59
N ASP A 253 -11.53 -7.43 -13.74
CA ASP A 253 -10.83 -8.63 -14.18
C ASP A 253 -10.90 -9.76 -13.13
N VAL A 254 -10.55 -9.47 -11.87
CA VAL A 254 -10.57 -10.45 -10.76
C VAL A 254 -11.97 -11.06 -10.57
N TYR A 255 -13.01 -10.23 -10.56
CA TYR A 255 -14.39 -10.66 -10.30
C TYR A 255 -15.19 -11.01 -11.57
N ALA A 256 -14.57 -10.88 -12.76
CA ALA A 256 -15.21 -11.07 -14.05
C ALA A 256 -16.53 -10.29 -14.20
N VAL A 257 -16.53 -9.04 -13.74
CA VAL A 257 -17.67 -8.11 -13.83
C VAL A 257 -17.39 -7.06 -14.90
N GLY A 258 -18.35 -6.85 -15.82
CA GLY A 258 -18.26 -5.87 -16.91
C GLY A 258 -18.53 -4.44 -16.45
#